data_AF-A0A292SL37-F1
#
_entry.id   AF-A0A292SL37-F1
#
_cell.length_a   1.000
_cell.length_b   1.000
_cell.length_c   1.000
_cell.angle_alpha   90.00
_cell.angle_beta   90.00
_cell.angle_gamma   90.00
#
_symmetry.space_group_name_H-M   'P 1'
#
loop_
_entity.id
_entity.type
_entity.pdbx_description
1 polymer ?
#
loop_
_entity_poly.entity_id
_entity_poly.type
_entity_poly.pdbx_seq_one_letter_code
_entity_poly.pdbx_strand_id
1 'polypeptide(L)'
;MIITNIISAIGNNNSIYPLIVRDCGIEVPTKIALTYNQNKKESEGIAYLAARERFLDEYATSAVWLGGIPLIGWMCDKVIEKKGLSPKVNLKLFKEEAGVQGIDYNIKKFKDIAPQAVKDLMEAKKNKKLYEKLLAGKFIASTTIPILFMGFILPKLIFASSAKKIDKLREKEAQNKKTALQPNFLEKDKFYKNKDVTFTGNWITKAANFTTQDKMAVTDGGYAIGRVTTARNKNESFDLAFKMAGMMFLNFVAPKWIEKGLNKMTGVELDPLVLADKDFVEQVNAGKLKLPESDSAENLLKFVDNVKNKDSIFIQYAKKFGKIQMLENGVRDPRAYVDIKQLGKFRNDLEAFQSKASKLNLNDFKAFIKKAKIAKSANILTNVALSSALLAYALPKAQFAFRKFITGSDLEPGLAPAEKIVDNKA
;
A
#
# COMPACT_ATOMS: atom_id res chain seq x y z
N MET A 1 -0.62 -4.94 26.44
CA MET A 1 -0.89 -5.66 25.17
C MET A 1 -1.44 -4.75 24.08
N ILE A 2 -2.44 -3.90 24.35
CA ILE A 2 -3.07 -3.02 23.34
C ILE A 2 -2.06 -2.14 22.58
N ILE A 3 -1.19 -1.40 23.27
CA ILE A 3 -0.18 -0.53 22.62
C ILE A 3 0.80 -1.34 21.75
N THR A 4 1.28 -2.48 22.24
CA THR A 4 2.19 -3.36 21.46
C THR A 4 1.49 -3.96 20.24
N ASN A 5 0.21 -4.31 20.36
CA ASN A 5 -0.61 -4.78 19.24
C ASN A 5 -0.77 -3.69 18.18
N ILE A 6 -1.04 -2.44 18.59
CA ILE A 6 -1.15 -1.30 17.67
C ILE A 6 0.20 -1.04 16.98
N ILE A 7 1.31 -0.99 17.72
CA ILE A 7 2.65 -0.77 17.15
C ILE A 7 3.01 -1.88 16.14
N SER A 8 2.78 -3.14 16.50
CA SER A 8 3.01 -4.28 15.60
C SER A 8 2.10 -4.20 14.36
N ALA A 9 0.82 -3.86 14.53
CA ALA A 9 -0.11 -3.69 13.42
C ALA A 9 0.27 -2.53 12.49
N ILE A 10 0.91 -1.47 13.00
CA ILE A 10 1.44 -0.37 12.20
C ILE A 10 2.75 -0.77 11.49
N GLY A 11 3.58 -1.61 12.12
CA GLY A 11 4.81 -2.14 11.49
C GLY A 11 4.58 -3.26 10.48
N ASN A 12 3.36 -3.80 10.40
CA ASN A 12 3.01 -4.92 9.53
C ASN A 12 2.40 -4.44 8.21
N ASN A 13 3.12 -4.63 7.10
CA ASN A 13 2.66 -4.25 5.76
C ASN A 13 1.44 -5.05 5.26
N ASN A 14 1.04 -6.12 5.94
CA ASN A 14 -0.19 -6.87 5.64
C ASN A 14 -1.42 -6.34 6.43
N SER A 15 -1.23 -5.32 7.26
CA SER A 15 -2.27 -4.67 8.05
C SER A 15 -2.84 -3.44 7.31
N ILE A 16 -4.10 -3.13 7.55
CA ILE A 16 -4.75 -1.89 7.07
C ILE A 16 -4.43 -0.68 7.96
N TYR A 17 -3.95 -0.91 9.19
CA TYR A 17 -3.65 0.13 10.16
C TYR A 17 -2.66 1.20 9.69
N PRO A 18 -1.58 0.87 8.96
CA PRO A 18 -0.69 1.88 8.40
C PRO A 18 -1.45 2.87 7.52
N LEU A 19 -2.28 2.39 6.58
CA LEU A 19 -3.06 3.27 5.69
C LEU A 19 -4.05 4.16 6.47
N ILE A 20 -4.72 3.63 7.49
CA ILE A 20 -5.71 4.40 8.25
C ILE A 20 -5.03 5.44 9.15
N VAL A 21 -4.04 5.05 9.95
CA VAL A 21 -3.42 5.92 10.94
C VAL A 21 -2.46 6.90 10.28
N ARG A 22 -1.60 6.41 9.38
CA ARG A 22 -0.60 7.23 8.68
C ARG A 22 -1.28 8.10 7.65
N ASP A 23 -1.91 7.50 6.63
CA ASP A 23 -2.38 8.27 5.48
C ASP A 23 -3.58 9.12 5.88
N CYS A 24 -4.66 8.50 6.36
CA CYS A 24 -5.90 9.24 6.67
C CYS A 24 -5.82 10.07 7.97
N GLY A 25 -5.05 9.63 8.96
CA GLY A 25 -5.00 10.24 10.29
C GLY A 25 -3.92 11.32 10.46
N ILE A 26 -2.78 11.18 9.79
CA ILE A 26 -1.64 12.11 9.94
C ILE A 26 -1.37 12.87 8.63
N GLU A 27 -1.14 12.15 7.53
CA GLU A 27 -0.68 12.76 6.28
C GLU A 27 -1.74 13.65 5.64
N VAL A 28 -2.96 13.15 5.44
CA VAL A 28 -4.02 13.91 4.76
C VAL A 28 -4.35 15.21 5.52
N PRO A 29 -4.63 15.21 6.85
CA PRO A 29 -4.91 16.44 7.59
C PRO A 29 -3.75 17.44 7.54
N THR A 30 -2.51 16.97 7.67
CA THR A 30 -1.32 17.82 7.63
C THR A 30 -1.15 18.46 6.25
N LYS A 31 -1.31 17.69 5.16
CA LYS A 31 -1.23 18.19 3.78
C LYS A 31 -2.29 19.26 3.52
N ILE A 32 -3.52 19.07 4.02
CA ILE A 32 -4.60 20.06 3.89
C ILE A 32 -4.25 21.35 4.63
N ALA A 33 -3.82 21.25 5.90
CA ALA A 33 -3.47 22.40 6.71
C ALA A 33 -2.28 23.18 6.13
N LEU A 34 -1.24 22.47 5.67
CA LEU A 34 -0.09 23.07 5.00
C LEU A 34 -0.48 23.74 3.68
N THR A 35 -1.35 23.13 2.89
CA THR A 35 -1.86 23.73 1.64
C THR A 35 -2.61 25.04 1.93
N TYR A 36 -3.51 25.03 2.92
CA TYR A 36 -4.23 26.24 3.34
C TYR A 36 -3.26 27.34 3.77
N ASN A 37 -2.37 27.05 4.72
CA ASN A 37 -1.44 28.02 5.28
C ASN A 37 -0.47 28.59 4.25
N GLN A 38 -0.08 27.80 3.27
CA GLN A 38 0.81 28.25 2.20
C GLN A 38 0.10 29.22 1.26
N ASN A 39 -1.10 28.90 0.79
CA ASN A 39 -1.86 29.77 -0.11
C ASN A 39 -2.33 31.05 0.59
N LYS A 40 -2.65 30.97 1.90
CA LYS A 40 -3.11 32.12 2.70
C LYS A 40 -2.10 33.27 2.77
N LYS A 41 -0.82 33.01 2.48
CA LYS A 41 0.21 34.06 2.40
C LYS A 41 -0.09 35.11 1.34
N GLU A 42 -0.77 34.72 0.26
CA GLU A 42 -1.07 35.59 -0.88
C GLU A 42 -2.58 35.81 -1.04
N SER A 43 -3.40 34.76 -0.80
CA SER A 43 -4.85 34.83 -0.97
C SER A 43 -5.62 33.91 -0.02
N GLU A 44 -6.54 34.48 0.75
CA GLU A 44 -7.40 33.71 1.65
C GLU A 44 -8.46 32.91 0.90
N GLY A 45 -9.06 33.50 -0.13
CA GLY A 45 -10.04 32.84 -0.99
C GLY A 45 -9.46 31.64 -1.73
N ILE A 46 -8.28 31.79 -2.31
CA ILE A 46 -7.56 30.67 -2.95
C ILE A 46 -7.14 29.64 -1.91
N ALA A 47 -6.77 30.03 -0.69
CA ALA A 47 -6.45 29.09 0.38
C ALA A 47 -7.61 28.15 0.71
N TYR A 48 -8.84 28.67 0.84
CA TYR A 48 -10.02 27.83 1.08
C TYR A 48 -10.35 26.91 -0.10
N LEU A 49 -10.22 27.39 -1.33
CA LEU A 49 -10.44 26.57 -2.53
C LEU A 49 -9.38 25.46 -2.64
N ALA A 50 -8.10 25.80 -2.48
CA ALA A 50 -6.98 24.85 -2.54
C ALA A 50 -7.07 23.79 -1.45
N ALA A 51 -7.40 24.19 -0.21
CA ALA A 51 -7.60 23.26 0.90
C ALA A 51 -8.77 22.31 0.64
N ARG A 52 -9.87 22.79 0.05
CA ARG A 52 -11.00 21.95 -0.35
C ARG A 52 -10.64 20.98 -1.47
N GLU A 53 -9.96 21.45 -2.52
CA GLU A 53 -9.49 20.58 -3.60
C GLU A 53 -8.59 19.47 -3.04
N ARG A 54 -7.64 19.84 -2.16
CA ARG A 54 -6.75 18.91 -1.46
C ARG A 54 -7.52 17.91 -0.59
N PHE A 55 -8.51 18.37 0.18
CA PHE A 55 -9.33 17.50 1.02
C PHE A 55 -10.05 16.43 0.19
N LEU A 56 -10.74 16.85 -0.87
CA LEU A 56 -11.50 15.93 -1.73
C LEU A 56 -10.55 14.95 -2.43
N ASP A 57 -9.42 15.44 -2.91
CA ASP A 57 -8.43 14.65 -3.63
C ASP A 57 -7.83 13.54 -2.76
N GLU A 58 -7.29 13.91 -1.61
CA GLU A 58 -6.55 12.98 -0.74
C GLU A 58 -7.51 11.96 -0.10
N TYR A 59 -8.68 12.38 0.43
CA TYR A 59 -9.63 11.42 1.02
C TYR A 59 -10.35 10.54 -0.01
N ALA A 60 -10.70 11.05 -1.20
CA ALA A 60 -11.31 10.20 -2.22
C ALA A 60 -10.29 9.18 -2.77
N THR A 61 -9.03 9.57 -2.92
CA THR A 61 -7.93 8.65 -3.26
C THR A 61 -7.78 7.57 -2.18
N SER A 62 -7.75 7.94 -0.89
CA SER A 62 -7.72 6.98 0.21
C SER A 62 -8.93 6.04 0.22
N ALA A 63 -10.13 6.53 -0.09
CA ALA A 63 -11.34 5.71 -0.17
C ALA A 63 -11.25 4.66 -1.30
N VAL A 64 -10.65 5.00 -2.44
CA VAL A 64 -10.39 4.05 -3.53
C VAL A 64 -9.39 2.98 -3.11
N TRP A 65 -8.32 3.36 -2.39
CA TRP A 65 -7.36 2.39 -1.84
C TRP A 65 -8.00 1.43 -0.83
N LEU A 66 -8.75 1.97 0.14
CA LEU A 66 -9.31 1.20 1.24
C LEU A 66 -10.54 0.37 0.84
N GLY A 67 -11.32 0.82 -0.15
CA GLY A 67 -12.59 0.19 -0.52
C GLY A 67 -12.73 -0.11 -2.01
N GLY A 68 -12.34 0.82 -2.89
CA GLY A 68 -12.50 0.69 -4.34
C GLY A 68 -11.71 -0.49 -4.94
N ILE A 69 -10.42 -0.59 -4.63
CA ILE A 69 -9.55 -1.69 -5.11
C ILE A 69 -10.04 -3.04 -4.56
N PRO A 70 -10.30 -3.21 -3.25
CA PRO A 70 -10.89 -4.43 -2.72
C PRO A 70 -12.23 -4.81 -3.38
N LEU A 71 -13.11 -3.84 -3.63
CA LEU A 71 -14.41 -4.07 -4.27
C LEU A 71 -14.24 -4.61 -5.69
N ILE A 72 -13.36 -4.00 -6.49
CA ILE A 72 -13.07 -4.49 -7.86
C ILE A 72 -12.46 -5.88 -7.81
N GLY A 73 -11.51 -6.11 -6.89
CA GLY A 73 -10.93 -7.42 -6.66
C GLY A 73 -11.99 -8.48 -6.35
N TRP A 74 -12.92 -8.16 -5.45
CA TRP A 74 -14.04 -9.03 -5.09
C TRP A 74 -15.01 -9.29 -6.24
N MET A 75 -15.34 -8.27 -7.05
CA MET A 75 -16.17 -8.45 -8.25
C MET A 75 -15.49 -9.39 -9.26
N CYS A 76 -14.18 -9.21 -9.50
CA CYS A 76 -13.42 -10.12 -10.34
C CYS A 76 -13.38 -11.53 -9.78
N ASP A 77 -13.24 -11.69 -8.46
CA ASP A 77 -13.28 -13.00 -7.80
C ASP A 77 -14.62 -13.69 -8.03
N LYS A 78 -15.74 -12.97 -7.94
CA LYS A 78 -17.07 -13.52 -8.27
C LYS A 78 -17.17 -13.99 -9.72
N VAL A 79 -16.53 -13.30 -10.66
CA VAL A 79 -16.50 -13.73 -12.07
C VAL A 79 -15.66 -15.00 -12.24
N ILE A 80 -14.54 -15.12 -11.53
CA ILE A 80 -13.68 -16.31 -11.55
C ILE A 80 -14.43 -17.51 -10.95
N GLU A 81 -15.06 -17.32 -9.79
CA GLU A 81 -15.89 -18.33 -9.11
C GLU A 81 -17.04 -18.83 -10.00
N LYS A 82 -17.74 -17.92 -10.70
CA LYS A 82 -18.80 -18.29 -11.66
C LYS A 82 -18.31 -19.14 -12.83
N LYS A 83 -17.01 -19.11 -13.14
CA LYS A 83 -16.39 -19.97 -14.17
C LYS A 83 -15.92 -21.32 -13.61
N GLY A 84 -16.28 -21.65 -12.36
CA GLY A 84 -15.86 -22.88 -11.71
C GLY A 84 -14.36 -22.91 -11.44
N LEU A 85 -13.76 -21.76 -11.13
CA LEU A 85 -12.34 -21.64 -10.79
C LEU A 85 -12.21 -20.91 -9.45
N SER A 86 -11.21 -21.28 -8.67
CA SER A 86 -10.94 -20.65 -7.37
C SER A 86 -9.95 -19.49 -7.54
N PRO A 87 -10.26 -18.25 -7.16
CA PRO A 87 -9.31 -17.13 -7.26
C PRO A 87 -8.15 -17.22 -6.26
N LYS A 88 -8.16 -18.22 -5.37
CA LYS A 88 -7.18 -18.41 -4.31
C LYS A 88 -5.90 -19.12 -4.77
N VAL A 89 -5.91 -19.79 -5.93
CA VAL A 89 -4.74 -20.52 -6.45
C VAL A 89 -3.67 -19.54 -6.92
N ASN A 90 -2.53 -19.56 -6.25
CA ASN A 90 -1.42 -18.69 -6.57
C ASN A 90 -0.68 -19.17 -7.83
N LEU A 91 -0.50 -18.29 -8.80
CA LEU A 91 0.15 -18.63 -10.07
C LEU A 91 1.62 -19.03 -9.95
N LYS A 92 2.31 -18.62 -8.88
CA LYS A 92 3.69 -19.04 -8.61
C LYS A 92 3.81 -20.56 -8.44
N LEU A 93 2.74 -21.25 -8.02
CA LEU A 93 2.71 -22.70 -7.89
C LEU A 93 2.90 -23.43 -9.24
N PHE A 94 2.55 -22.80 -10.37
CA PHE A 94 2.76 -23.36 -11.71
C PHE A 94 4.23 -23.27 -12.17
N LYS A 95 5.04 -22.46 -11.50
CA LYS A 95 6.44 -22.16 -11.85
C LYS A 95 7.42 -22.59 -10.76
N GLU A 96 6.96 -23.32 -9.75
CA GLU A 96 7.82 -23.74 -8.65
C GLU A 96 8.78 -24.83 -9.14
N GLU A 97 10.05 -24.47 -9.29
CA GLU A 97 11.11 -25.35 -9.79
C GLU A 97 11.72 -26.23 -8.69
N ALA A 98 11.61 -25.81 -7.42
CA ALA A 98 12.17 -26.54 -6.28
C ALA A 98 11.45 -27.86 -5.94
N GLY A 99 10.30 -28.14 -6.59
CA GLY A 99 9.57 -29.41 -6.40
C GLY A 99 8.91 -29.62 -5.03
N VAL A 100 9.01 -28.64 -4.12
CA VAL A 100 8.56 -28.77 -2.72
C VAL A 100 7.17 -28.21 -2.42
N GLN A 101 6.61 -27.41 -3.33
CA GLN A 101 5.26 -26.82 -3.18
C GLN A 101 4.58 -26.50 -4.51
N GLY A 102 5.05 -27.08 -5.62
CA GLY A 102 4.40 -26.89 -6.92
C GLY A 102 2.99 -27.48 -6.94
N ILE A 103 2.20 -27.15 -7.96
CA ILE A 103 0.82 -27.63 -8.08
C ILE A 103 0.73 -29.15 -7.99
N ASP A 104 1.60 -29.87 -8.70
CA ASP A 104 1.56 -31.34 -8.73
C ASP A 104 1.95 -31.97 -7.40
N TYR A 105 2.96 -31.39 -6.75
CA TYR A 105 3.35 -31.76 -5.39
C TYR A 105 2.19 -31.56 -4.42
N ASN A 106 1.55 -30.39 -4.45
CA ASN A 106 0.46 -30.04 -3.55
C ASN A 106 -0.78 -30.91 -3.79
N ILE A 107 -1.15 -31.18 -5.05
CA ILE A 107 -2.27 -32.08 -5.37
C ILE A 107 -2.02 -33.47 -4.78
N LYS A 108 -0.81 -34.02 -4.95
CA LYS A 108 -0.46 -35.36 -4.45
C LYS A 108 -0.44 -35.40 -2.92
N LYS A 109 0.20 -34.42 -2.27
CA LYS A 109 0.40 -34.40 -0.82
C LYS A 109 -0.89 -34.17 -0.04
N PHE A 110 -1.77 -33.29 -0.53
CA PHE A 110 -2.94 -32.84 0.21
C PHE A 110 -4.24 -33.52 -0.22
N LYS A 111 -4.19 -34.52 -1.11
CA LYS A 111 -5.36 -35.19 -1.71
C LYS A 111 -6.43 -35.56 -0.68
N ASP A 112 -6.00 -36.22 0.39
CA ASP A 112 -6.90 -36.76 1.42
C ASP A 112 -7.08 -35.81 2.62
N ILE A 113 -6.25 -34.76 2.69
CA ILE A 113 -6.18 -33.82 3.84
C ILE A 113 -7.01 -32.55 3.57
N ALA A 114 -6.99 -32.07 2.33
CA ALA A 114 -7.67 -30.85 1.91
C ALA A 114 -8.35 -31.04 0.54
N PRO A 115 -9.33 -31.95 0.42
CA PRO A 115 -9.89 -32.38 -0.87
C PRO A 115 -10.48 -31.22 -1.68
N GLN A 116 -11.13 -30.25 -1.02
CA GLN A 116 -11.67 -29.07 -1.70
C GLN A 116 -10.56 -28.17 -2.26
N ALA A 117 -9.48 -27.92 -1.50
CA ALA A 117 -8.37 -27.11 -1.96
C ALA A 117 -7.61 -27.80 -3.11
N VAL A 118 -7.54 -29.13 -3.08
CA VAL A 118 -6.98 -29.94 -4.16
C VAL A 118 -7.86 -29.92 -5.40
N LYS A 119 -9.19 -29.96 -5.26
CA LYS A 119 -10.12 -29.77 -6.38
C LYS A 119 -9.88 -28.42 -7.08
N ASP A 120 -9.78 -27.34 -6.31
CA ASP A 120 -9.45 -26.01 -6.83
C ASP A 120 -8.13 -26.01 -7.63
N LEU A 121 -7.08 -26.68 -7.11
CA LEU A 121 -5.79 -26.82 -7.80
C LEU A 121 -5.91 -27.62 -9.10
N MET A 122 -6.69 -28.71 -9.10
CA MET A 122 -6.92 -29.53 -10.29
C MET A 122 -7.67 -28.74 -11.37
N GLU A 123 -8.70 -27.98 -11.00
CA GLU A 123 -9.48 -27.15 -11.92
C GLU A 123 -8.61 -26.02 -12.51
N ALA A 124 -7.78 -25.37 -11.69
CA ALA A 124 -6.80 -24.40 -12.15
C ALA A 124 -5.76 -25.03 -13.08
N LYS A 125 -5.25 -26.24 -12.76
CA LYS A 125 -4.30 -26.98 -13.60
C LYS A 125 -4.89 -27.32 -14.96
N LYS A 126 -6.11 -27.88 -14.98
CA LYS A 126 -6.83 -28.25 -16.21
C LYS A 126 -7.06 -27.05 -17.11
N ASN A 127 -7.35 -25.89 -16.53
CA ASN A 127 -7.69 -24.66 -17.25
C ASN A 127 -6.59 -23.60 -17.21
N LYS A 128 -5.30 -23.99 -17.09
CA LYS A 128 -4.16 -23.08 -16.83
C LYS A 128 -4.20 -21.78 -17.63
N LYS A 129 -4.32 -21.85 -18.96
CA LYS A 129 -4.33 -20.67 -19.85
C LYS A 129 -5.50 -19.72 -19.56
N LEU A 130 -6.69 -20.27 -19.32
CA LEU A 130 -7.87 -19.48 -18.96
C LEU A 130 -7.69 -18.86 -17.57
N TYR A 131 -7.20 -19.64 -16.61
CA TYR A 131 -6.98 -19.20 -15.25
C TYR A 131 -5.96 -18.05 -15.16
N GLU A 132 -4.81 -18.18 -15.84
CA GLU A 132 -3.81 -17.11 -15.96
C GLU A 132 -4.39 -15.83 -16.56
N LYS A 133 -5.20 -15.95 -17.63
CA LYS A 133 -5.87 -14.80 -18.24
C LYS A 133 -6.86 -14.13 -17.29
N LEU A 134 -7.64 -14.91 -16.53
CA LEU A 134 -8.61 -14.37 -15.58
C LEU A 134 -7.94 -13.65 -14.41
N LEU A 135 -6.86 -14.21 -13.85
CA LEU A 135 -6.11 -13.56 -12.77
C LEU A 135 -5.34 -12.32 -13.25
N ALA A 136 -4.78 -12.37 -14.46
CA ALA A 136 -4.23 -11.19 -15.09
C ALA A 136 -5.31 -10.13 -15.32
N GLY A 137 -6.48 -10.52 -15.84
CA GLY A 137 -7.64 -9.64 -16.01
C GLY A 137 -8.10 -9.00 -14.71
N LYS A 138 -8.13 -9.78 -13.61
CA LYS A 138 -8.38 -9.27 -12.26
C LYS A 138 -7.37 -8.18 -11.89
N PHE A 139 -6.08 -8.46 -12.05
CA PHE A 139 -5.03 -7.49 -11.74
C PHE A 139 -5.17 -6.22 -12.59
N ILE A 140 -5.43 -6.35 -13.89
CA ILE A 140 -5.61 -5.24 -14.82
C ILE A 140 -6.81 -4.39 -14.41
N ALA A 141 -7.95 -5.02 -14.10
CA ALA A 141 -9.14 -4.32 -13.64
C ALA A 141 -8.88 -3.60 -12.30
N SER A 142 -8.27 -4.29 -11.34
CA SER A 142 -7.99 -3.76 -10.00
C SER A 142 -6.86 -2.73 -9.96
N THR A 143 -6.23 -2.40 -11.09
CA THR A 143 -5.21 -1.36 -11.21
C THR A 143 -5.65 -0.26 -12.17
N THR A 144 -6.07 -0.63 -13.38
CA THR A 144 -6.48 0.31 -14.43
C THR A 144 -7.69 1.13 -14.03
N ILE A 145 -8.74 0.51 -13.46
CA ILE A 145 -9.94 1.26 -13.05
C ILE A 145 -9.60 2.28 -11.95
N PRO A 146 -8.88 1.91 -10.86
CA PRO A 146 -8.38 2.88 -9.90
C PRO A 146 -7.50 3.97 -10.51
N ILE A 147 -6.54 3.62 -11.38
CA ILE A 147 -5.68 4.60 -12.07
C ILE A 147 -6.53 5.59 -12.87
N LEU A 148 -7.47 5.11 -13.68
CA LEU A 148 -8.36 5.94 -14.47
C LEU A 148 -9.18 6.86 -13.57
N PHE A 149 -9.75 6.31 -12.49
CA PHE A 149 -10.55 7.09 -11.57
C PHE A 149 -9.72 8.14 -10.83
N MET A 150 -8.70 7.74 -10.07
CA MET A 150 -7.90 8.64 -9.22
C MET A 150 -7.02 9.59 -10.04
N GLY A 151 -6.46 9.10 -11.14
CA GLY A 151 -5.51 9.83 -11.97
C GLY A 151 -6.18 10.74 -13.00
N PHE A 152 -7.35 10.39 -13.54
CA PHE A 152 -7.93 11.11 -14.68
C PHE A 152 -9.33 11.67 -14.44
N ILE A 153 -10.21 10.91 -13.78
CA ILE A 153 -11.62 11.31 -13.58
C ILE A 153 -11.76 12.22 -12.36
N LEU A 154 -11.27 11.77 -11.20
CA LEU A 154 -11.36 12.49 -9.93
C LEU A 154 -10.77 13.91 -10.00
N PRO A 155 -9.57 14.16 -10.56
CA PRO A 155 -9.03 15.52 -10.66
C PRO A 155 -9.96 16.43 -11.46
N LYS A 156 -10.48 15.94 -12.60
CA LYS A 156 -11.41 16.71 -13.44
C LYS A 156 -12.72 17.03 -12.73
N LEU A 157 -13.27 16.09 -11.96
CA LEU A 157 -14.47 16.33 -11.15
C LEU A 157 -14.23 17.41 -10.10
N ILE A 158 -13.08 17.36 -9.41
CA ILE A 158 -12.68 18.35 -8.41
C ILE A 158 -12.50 19.73 -9.07
N PHE A 159 -11.73 19.80 -10.16
CA PHE A 159 -11.49 21.05 -10.89
C PHE A 159 -12.77 21.67 -11.44
N ALA A 160 -13.66 20.86 -12.02
CA ALA A 160 -14.96 21.34 -12.49
C ALA A 160 -15.83 21.86 -11.35
N SER A 161 -15.76 21.24 -10.18
CA SER A 161 -16.45 21.71 -8.98
C SER A 161 -15.92 23.07 -8.51
N SER A 162 -14.61 23.28 -8.53
CA SER A 162 -14.00 24.56 -8.19
C SER A 162 -14.30 25.65 -9.23
N ALA A 163 -14.22 25.32 -10.52
CA ALA A 163 -14.57 26.22 -11.60
C ALA A 163 -16.02 26.74 -11.45
N LYS A 164 -16.99 25.84 -11.21
CA LYS A 164 -18.38 26.24 -10.93
C LYS A 164 -18.52 27.18 -9.73
N LYS A 165 -17.68 27.04 -8.71
CA LYS A 165 -17.71 27.95 -7.54
C LYS A 165 -17.12 29.31 -7.89
N ILE A 166 -16.04 29.34 -8.66
CA ILE A 166 -15.43 30.58 -9.17
C ILE A 166 -16.40 31.30 -10.11
N ASP A 167 -17.06 30.59 -11.02
CA ASP A 167 -18.03 31.19 -11.96
C ASP A 167 -19.22 31.82 -11.23
N LYS A 168 -19.74 31.15 -10.19
CA LYS A 168 -20.78 31.75 -9.32
C LYS A 168 -20.31 33.02 -8.60
N LEU A 169 -19.03 33.13 -8.28
CA LEU A 169 -18.46 34.36 -7.70
C LEU A 169 -18.36 35.45 -8.78
N ARG A 170 -17.92 35.11 -9.99
CA ARG A 170 -17.91 36.03 -11.14
C ARG A 170 -19.30 36.55 -11.48
N GLU A 171 -20.31 35.68 -11.48
CA GLU A 171 -21.71 36.07 -11.73
C GLU A 171 -22.20 37.06 -10.67
N LYS A 172 -21.86 36.85 -9.41
CA LYS A 172 -22.18 37.80 -8.32
C LYS A 172 -21.43 39.11 -8.45
N GLU A 173 -20.15 39.10 -8.80
CA GLU A 173 -19.38 40.32 -9.06
C GLU A 173 -19.91 41.07 -10.28
N ALA A 174 -20.29 40.36 -11.35
CA ALA A 174 -20.86 40.94 -12.56
C ALA A 174 -22.26 41.54 -12.33
N GLN A 175 -23.10 40.85 -11.54
CA GLN A 175 -24.38 41.38 -11.06
C GLN A 175 -24.19 42.64 -10.20
N ASN A 176 -23.11 42.71 -9.42
CA ASN A 176 -22.75 43.90 -8.64
C ASN A 176 -22.09 45.01 -9.50
N LYS A 177 -21.53 44.70 -10.67
CA LYS A 177 -20.73 45.65 -11.47
C LYS A 177 -21.40 46.29 -12.68
N LYS A 178 -22.49 45.76 -13.28
CA LYS A 178 -23.26 46.53 -14.29
C LYS A 178 -24.52 45.85 -14.83
N THR A 179 -25.62 46.62 -14.84
CA THR A 179 -26.47 46.81 -16.02
C THR A 179 -25.63 46.73 -17.31
N ALA A 180 -26.06 45.88 -18.24
CA ALA A 180 -25.62 45.71 -19.63
C ALA A 180 -24.56 44.64 -19.96
N LEU A 181 -25.04 43.74 -20.82
CA LEU A 181 -24.37 42.90 -21.83
C LEU A 181 -23.69 41.60 -21.39
N GLN A 182 -24.36 40.51 -21.78
CA GLN A 182 -23.87 39.13 -21.74
C GLN A 182 -22.76 38.88 -22.76
N PRO A 183 -21.82 37.99 -22.42
CA PRO A 183 -21.16 37.16 -23.42
C PRO A 183 -21.54 35.68 -23.24
N ASN A 184 -21.87 35.05 -24.36
CA ASN A 184 -21.88 33.60 -24.52
C ASN A 184 -20.47 33.03 -24.29
N PHE A 185 -20.37 31.98 -23.47
CA PHE A 185 -19.22 31.06 -23.50
C PHE A 185 -19.71 29.63 -23.62
N LEU A 186 -19.83 29.20 -24.86
CA LEU A 186 -19.93 27.81 -25.25
C LEU A 186 -18.55 27.42 -25.80
N GLU A 187 -17.77 26.69 -25.00
CA GLU A 187 -16.89 25.65 -25.54
C GLU A 187 -16.63 24.62 -24.44
N LYS A 188 -17.51 23.61 -24.43
CA LYS A 188 -17.25 22.32 -23.80
C LYS A 188 -16.32 21.52 -24.69
N ASP A 189 -15.42 20.79 -24.03
CA ASP A 189 -14.86 19.52 -24.48
C ASP A 189 -13.98 19.52 -25.74
N LYS A 190 -12.73 19.99 -25.59
CA LYS A 190 -11.62 19.35 -26.31
C LYS A 190 -11.17 18.10 -25.54
N PHE A 191 -11.98 17.06 -25.71
CA PHE A 191 -11.70 15.71 -25.24
C PHE A 191 -10.55 15.13 -26.06
N TYR A 192 -9.36 14.99 -25.46
CA TYR A 192 -8.31 14.15 -26.03
C TYR A 192 -8.78 12.69 -26.01
N LYS A 193 -9.26 12.21 -27.16
CA LYS A 193 -9.29 10.78 -27.49
C LYS A 193 -7.86 10.33 -27.79
N ASN A 194 -7.10 9.96 -26.76
CA ASN A 194 -6.09 8.92 -26.97
C ASN A 194 -6.79 7.57 -26.76
N LYS A 195 -7.41 7.08 -27.83
CA LYS A 195 -7.53 5.63 -28.02
C LYS A 195 -6.10 5.14 -28.30
N ASP A 196 -5.75 4.01 -27.71
CA ASP A 196 -4.45 3.33 -27.82
C ASP A 196 -3.46 3.61 -26.68
N VAL A 197 -3.89 3.36 -25.44
CA VAL A 197 -3.01 2.69 -24.48
C VAL A 197 -3.26 1.19 -24.59
N THR A 198 -2.81 0.60 -25.69
CA THR A 198 -2.82 -0.85 -25.91
C THR A 198 -1.61 -1.45 -25.21
N PHE A 199 -1.78 -1.91 -23.97
CA PHE A 199 -0.82 -2.82 -23.33
C PHE A 199 -0.80 -4.14 -24.13
N THR A 200 0.08 -4.26 -25.11
CA THR A 200 0.26 -5.45 -25.95
C THR A 200 1.59 -6.12 -25.63
N GLY A 201 1.58 -7.45 -25.46
CA GLY A 201 2.77 -8.31 -25.38
C GLY A 201 3.21 -8.72 -23.96
N ASN A 202 3.23 -10.04 -23.67
CA ASN A 202 3.84 -10.80 -22.54
C ASN A 202 3.76 -10.24 -21.09
N TRP A 203 3.08 -9.12 -20.89
CA TRP A 203 2.89 -8.43 -19.62
C TRP A 203 1.82 -9.14 -18.80
N ILE A 204 0.82 -9.73 -19.44
CA ILE A 204 -0.28 -10.49 -18.80
C ILE A 204 0.29 -11.57 -17.87
N THR A 205 1.25 -12.36 -18.35
CA THR A 205 1.94 -13.42 -17.60
C THR A 205 2.88 -12.90 -16.52
N LYS A 206 3.51 -11.73 -16.70
CA LYS A 206 4.33 -11.08 -15.66
C LYS A 206 3.45 -10.44 -14.56
N ALA A 207 2.43 -9.69 -14.98
CA ALA A 207 1.46 -9.00 -14.15
C ALA A 207 0.67 -9.94 -13.24
N ALA A 208 0.32 -11.12 -13.74
CA ALA A 208 -0.33 -12.15 -12.94
C ALA A 208 0.55 -12.69 -11.79
N ASN A 209 1.87 -12.50 -11.87
CA ASN A 209 2.86 -12.92 -10.86
C ASN A 209 3.45 -11.76 -10.04
N PHE A 210 2.97 -10.53 -10.23
CA PHE A 210 3.43 -9.37 -9.48
C PHE A 210 3.21 -9.54 -7.97
N THR A 211 4.24 -9.16 -7.21
CA THR A 211 4.12 -9.05 -5.75
C THR A 211 3.20 -7.90 -5.40
N THR A 212 2.65 -7.89 -4.18
CA THR A 212 1.82 -6.78 -3.71
C THR A 212 2.51 -5.42 -3.87
N GLN A 213 3.82 -5.36 -3.64
CA GLN A 213 4.61 -4.13 -3.83
C GLN A 213 4.64 -3.69 -5.30
N ASP A 214 4.85 -4.62 -6.25
CA ASP A 214 4.83 -4.29 -7.68
C ASP A 214 3.45 -3.76 -8.11
N LYS A 215 2.37 -4.38 -7.59
CA LYS A 215 1.00 -3.93 -7.87
C LYS A 215 0.75 -2.50 -7.39
N MET A 216 1.22 -2.17 -6.18
CA MET A 216 1.12 -0.82 -5.62
C MET A 216 1.94 0.17 -6.45
N ALA A 217 3.20 -0.15 -6.77
CA ALA A 217 4.06 0.72 -7.56
C ALA A 217 3.50 1.01 -8.96
N VAL A 218 2.92 0.01 -9.62
CA VAL A 218 2.26 0.19 -10.94
C VAL A 218 1.03 1.09 -10.82
N THR A 219 0.24 0.90 -9.77
CA THR A 219 -0.96 1.72 -9.53
C THR A 219 -0.59 3.16 -9.22
N ASP A 220 0.39 3.40 -8.34
CA ASP A 220 0.89 4.73 -7.98
C ASP A 220 1.57 5.42 -9.17
N GLY A 221 2.33 4.68 -9.97
CA GLY A 221 2.94 5.20 -11.19
C GLY A 221 1.92 5.62 -12.25
N GLY A 222 0.89 4.80 -12.48
CA GLY A 222 -0.22 5.16 -13.39
C GLY A 222 -1.03 6.34 -12.87
N TYR A 223 -1.32 6.37 -11.57
CA TYR A 223 -1.94 7.49 -10.88
C TYR A 223 -1.13 8.78 -11.05
N ALA A 224 0.19 8.73 -10.86
CA ALA A 224 1.10 9.86 -11.07
C ALA A 224 1.02 10.43 -12.48
N ILE A 225 1.07 9.57 -13.50
CA ILE A 225 0.95 9.99 -14.89
C ILE A 225 -0.40 10.68 -15.13
N GLY A 226 -1.49 10.10 -14.62
CA GLY A 226 -2.83 10.71 -14.72
C GLY A 226 -2.87 12.11 -14.10
N ARG A 227 -2.30 12.27 -12.90
CA ARG A 227 -2.30 13.55 -12.19
C ARG A 227 -1.53 14.63 -12.93
N VAL A 228 -0.33 14.29 -13.44
CA VAL A 228 0.49 15.24 -14.22
C VAL A 228 -0.21 15.62 -15.53
N THR A 229 -0.78 14.64 -16.23
CA THR A 229 -1.44 14.87 -17.53
C THR A 229 -2.78 15.58 -17.45
N THR A 230 -3.46 15.54 -16.29
CA THR A 230 -4.72 16.26 -16.06
C THR A 230 -4.56 17.64 -15.43
N ALA A 231 -3.34 18.10 -15.18
CA ALA A 231 -3.06 19.45 -14.70
C ALA A 231 -3.72 20.52 -15.60
N ARG A 232 -4.19 21.62 -14.99
CA ARG A 232 -4.87 22.72 -15.71
C ARG A 232 -3.90 23.58 -16.52
N ASN A 233 -2.64 23.65 -16.10
CA ASN A 233 -1.61 24.41 -16.79
C ASN A 233 -0.20 23.80 -16.57
N LYS A 234 0.78 24.32 -17.31
CA LYS A 234 2.16 23.83 -17.31
C LYS A 234 2.82 23.92 -15.92
N ASN A 235 2.57 24.99 -15.17
CA ASN A 235 3.14 25.18 -13.84
C ASN A 235 2.54 24.19 -12.83
N GLU A 236 1.23 23.95 -12.88
CA GLU A 236 0.58 22.91 -12.10
C GLU A 236 1.09 21.51 -12.49
N SER A 237 1.35 21.26 -13.77
CA SER A 237 1.94 20.01 -14.24
C SER A 237 3.32 19.77 -13.63
N PHE A 238 4.19 20.78 -13.58
CA PHE A 238 5.51 20.64 -12.98
C PHE A 238 5.43 20.48 -11.45
N ASP A 239 4.58 21.26 -10.78
CA ASP A 239 4.35 21.15 -9.33
C ASP A 239 3.84 19.74 -8.95
N LEU A 240 2.87 19.22 -9.71
CA LEU A 240 2.37 17.86 -9.54
C LEU A 240 3.42 16.81 -9.87
N ALA A 241 4.21 16.98 -10.94
CA ALA A 241 5.26 16.03 -11.30
C ALA A 241 6.31 15.90 -10.19
N PHE A 242 6.74 17.03 -9.61
CA PHE A 242 7.65 17.04 -8.47
C PHE A 242 7.06 16.30 -7.26
N LYS A 243 5.80 16.62 -6.90
CA LYS A 243 5.09 15.94 -5.80
C LYS A 243 5.01 14.42 -6.04
N MET A 244 4.58 14.02 -7.23
CA MET A 244 4.38 12.60 -7.56
C MET A 244 5.71 11.83 -7.57
N ALA A 245 6.78 12.41 -8.12
CA ALA A 245 8.10 11.80 -8.09
C ALA A 245 8.63 11.65 -6.66
N GLY A 246 8.44 12.67 -5.83
CA GLY A 246 8.79 12.63 -4.41
C GLY A 246 8.03 11.54 -3.64
N MET A 247 6.71 11.42 -3.87
CA MET A 247 5.90 10.35 -3.25
C MET A 247 6.37 8.96 -3.69
N MET A 248 6.63 8.76 -4.99
CA MET A 248 7.15 7.48 -5.51
C MET A 248 8.48 7.10 -4.85
N PHE A 249 9.40 8.07 -4.73
CA PHE A 249 10.68 7.86 -4.06
C PHE A 249 10.49 7.50 -2.58
N LEU A 250 9.67 8.26 -1.86
CA LEU A 250 9.43 8.08 -0.43
C LEU A 250 8.64 6.80 -0.10
N ASN A 251 7.82 6.28 -1.01
CA ASN A 251 7.05 5.05 -0.79
C ASN A 251 7.80 3.77 -1.20
N PHE A 252 8.66 3.83 -2.22
CA PHE A 252 9.26 2.60 -2.81
C PHE A 252 10.78 2.50 -2.69
N VAL A 253 11.48 3.62 -2.48
CA VAL A 253 12.95 3.66 -2.41
C VAL A 253 13.43 3.99 -1.01
N ALA A 254 13.02 5.14 -0.45
CA ALA A 254 13.45 5.61 0.86
C ALA A 254 13.23 4.60 2.01
N PRO A 255 12.10 3.86 2.08
CA PRO A 255 11.87 2.94 3.19
C PRO A 255 12.92 1.84 3.26
N LYS A 256 13.44 1.37 2.12
CA LYS A 256 14.51 0.37 2.08
C LYS A 256 15.81 0.91 2.69
N TRP A 257 16.09 2.19 2.50
CA TRP A 257 17.27 2.86 3.07
C TRP A 257 17.10 3.14 4.55
N ILE A 258 15.93 3.63 4.96
CA ILE A 258 15.58 3.88 6.36
C ILE A 258 15.64 2.57 7.15
N GLU A 259 15.03 1.49 6.63
CA GLU A 259 15.04 0.18 7.28
C GLU A 259 16.47 -0.36 7.42
N LYS A 260 17.31 -0.26 6.37
CA LYS A 260 18.72 -0.66 6.43
C LYS A 260 19.51 0.13 7.47
N GLY A 261 19.25 1.44 7.59
CA GLY A 261 19.89 2.31 8.58
C GLY A 261 19.47 1.98 10.01
N LEU A 262 18.15 1.87 10.27
CA LEU A 262 17.60 1.57 11.59
C LEU A 262 17.99 0.17 12.08
N ASN A 263 18.00 -0.84 11.19
CA ASN A 263 18.37 -2.20 11.55
C ASN A 263 19.85 -2.33 11.96
N LYS A 264 20.75 -1.52 11.36
CA LYS A 264 22.17 -1.47 11.76
C LYS A 264 22.36 -0.96 13.20
N MET A 265 21.41 -0.17 13.73
CA MET A 265 21.52 0.44 15.05
C MET A 265 21.00 -0.43 16.20
N THR A 266 20.06 -1.38 15.96
CA THR A 266 19.32 -2.03 17.06
C THR A 266 19.57 -3.53 17.24
N GLY A 267 20.11 -4.25 16.25
CA GLY A 267 20.59 -5.63 16.41
C GLY A 267 19.55 -6.71 16.81
N VAL A 268 18.25 -6.38 16.78
CA VAL A 268 17.12 -7.28 17.08
C VAL A 268 16.08 -7.21 15.95
N GLU A 269 15.82 -8.35 15.30
CA GLU A 269 14.94 -8.43 14.13
C GLU A 269 13.51 -8.86 14.45
N LEU A 270 13.26 -9.50 15.61
CA LEU A 270 11.94 -9.99 16.01
C LEU A 270 10.92 -8.87 16.26
N ASP A 271 9.66 -9.13 15.90
CA ASP A 271 8.54 -8.22 16.10
C ASP A 271 8.22 -8.00 17.59
N PRO A 272 7.85 -6.78 18.04
CA PRO A 272 7.54 -6.51 19.45
C PRO A 272 6.42 -7.36 20.03
N LEU A 273 5.51 -7.86 19.18
CA LEU A 273 4.42 -8.73 19.55
C LEU A 273 4.94 -10.11 19.98
N VAL A 274 5.89 -10.69 19.23
CA VAL A 274 6.58 -11.94 19.61
C VAL A 274 7.30 -11.75 20.93
N LEU A 275 8.03 -10.64 21.07
CA LEU A 275 8.79 -10.32 22.29
C LEU A 275 7.90 -10.01 23.51
N ALA A 276 6.61 -9.74 23.31
CA ALA A 276 5.65 -9.48 24.39
C ALA A 276 4.87 -10.73 24.81
N ASP A 277 5.04 -11.84 24.10
CA ASP A 277 4.35 -13.09 24.35
C ASP A 277 5.03 -13.89 25.46
N LYS A 278 4.26 -14.21 26.50
CA LYS A 278 4.77 -14.94 27.67
C LYS A 278 5.18 -16.36 27.30
N ASP A 279 4.41 -17.03 26.44
CA ASP A 279 4.70 -18.41 26.03
C ASP A 279 6.00 -18.46 25.21
N PHE A 280 6.19 -17.51 24.31
CA PHE A 280 7.47 -17.37 23.60
C PHE A 280 8.64 -17.14 24.57
N VAL A 281 8.51 -16.19 25.50
CA VAL A 281 9.55 -15.85 26.47
C VAL A 281 9.91 -17.06 27.34
N GLU A 282 8.90 -17.82 27.79
CA GLU A 282 9.07 -19.05 28.58
C GLU A 282 9.76 -20.16 27.77
N GLN A 283 9.32 -20.42 26.54
CA GLN A 283 9.92 -21.43 25.66
C GLN A 283 11.37 -21.10 25.30
N VAL A 284 11.68 -19.82 25.04
CA VAL A 284 13.05 -19.38 24.77
C VAL A 284 13.93 -19.57 26.00
N ASN A 285 13.47 -19.13 27.18
CA ASN A 285 14.21 -19.28 28.43
C ASN A 285 14.47 -20.76 28.77
N ALA A 286 13.50 -21.63 28.49
CA ALA A 286 13.64 -23.07 28.71
C ALA A 286 14.42 -23.80 27.60
N GLY A 287 14.81 -23.13 26.51
CA GLY A 287 15.45 -23.77 25.36
C GLY A 287 14.53 -24.71 24.57
N LYS A 288 13.21 -24.59 24.73
CA LYS A 288 12.19 -25.51 24.18
C LYS A 288 11.45 -24.97 22.95
N LEU A 289 11.92 -23.87 22.36
CA LEU A 289 11.29 -23.28 21.18
C LEU A 289 11.34 -24.28 20.01
N LYS A 290 10.16 -24.69 19.53
CA LYS A 290 10.05 -25.60 18.39
C LYS A 290 10.19 -24.81 17.08
N LEU A 291 11.28 -25.06 16.37
CA LEU A 291 11.59 -24.45 15.07
C LEU A 291 11.80 -25.53 13.99
N PRO A 292 11.64 -25.18 12.70
CA PRO A 292 12.14 -25.98 11.59
C PRO A 292 13.65 -26.23 11.72
N GLU A 293 14.10 -27.44 11.39
CA GLU A 293 15.50 -27.88 11.52
C GLU A 293 16.48 -26.99 10.74
N SER A 294 16.09 -26.52 9.56
CA SER A 294 16.87 -25.58 8.76
C SER A 294 15.96 -24.62 7.98
N ASP A 295 16.56 -23.61 7.34
CA ASP A 295 15.88 -22.69 6.43
C ASP A 295 15.72 -23.23 5.00
N SER A 296 16.00 -24.52 4.78
CA SER A 296 15.72 -25.19 3.52
C SER A 296 14.21 -25.28 3.25
N ALA A 297 13.84 -25.20 1.97
CA ALA A 297 12.44 -25.24 1.55
C ALA A 297 11.71 -26.49 2.07
N GLU A 298 12.37 -27.64 2.00
CA GLU A 298 11.83 -28.92 2.44
C GLU A 298 11.55 -28.94 3.94
N ASN A 299 12.52 -28.54 4.78
CA ASN A 299 12.35 -28.56 6.23
C ASN A 299 11.32 -27.55 6.71
N LEU A 300 11.31 -26.34 6.12
CA LEU A 300 10.30 -25.32 6.42
C LEU A 300 8.89 -25.83 6.11
N LEU A 301 8.68 -26.39 4.92
CA LEU A 301 7.36 -26.85 4.51
C LEU A 301 6.93 -28.14 5.22
N LYS A 302 7.85 -29.08 5.49
CA LYS A 302 7.56 -30.26 6.33
C LYS A 302 7.11 -29.83 7.72
N PHE A 303 7.76 -28.84 8.32
CA PHE A 303 7.38 -28.33 9.63
C PHE A 303 6.00 -27.67 9.60
N VAL A 304 5.72 -26.85 8.58
CA VAL A 304 4.44 -26.14 8.40
C VAL A 304 3.28 -27.08 8.08
N ASP A 305 3.53 -28.12 7.29
CA ASP A 305 2.49 -29.06 6.86
C ASP A 305 2.16 -30.11 7.95
N ASN A 306 2.95 -30.19 9.03
CA ASN A 306 2.70 -31.07 10.15
C ASN A 306 1.70 -30.43 11.13
N VAL A 307 0.48 -30.98 11.18
CA VAL A 307 -0.62 -30.50 12.04
C VAL A 307 -0.25 -30.49 13.53
N LYS A 308 0.67 -31.36 13.98
CA LYS A 308 1.16 -31.34 15.37
C LYS A 308 1.90 -30.06 15.74
N ASN A 309 2.39 -29.32 14.74
CA ASN A 309 3.10 -28.05 14.92
C ASN A 309 2.18 -26.83 14.79
N LYS A 310 0.87 -27.00 14.54
CA LYS A 310 -0.07 -25.90 14.27
C LYS A 310 -0.08 -24.83 15.39
N ASP A 311 0.13 -25.28 16.62
CA ASP A 311 0.11 -24.42 17.82
C ASP A 311 1.52 -23.93 18.22
N SER A 312 2.56 -24.26 17.47
CA SER A 312 3.91 -23.74 17.73
C SER A 312 3.97 -22.24 17.50
N ILE A 313 4.79 -21.54 18.30
CA ILE A 313 5.05 -20.10 18.15
C ILE A 313 5.44 -19.76 16.70
N PHE A 314 6.29 -20.57 16.08
CA PHE A 314 6.69 -20.36 14.69
C PHE A 314 5.47 -20.28 13.75
N ILE A 315 4.53 -21.23 13.83
CA ILE A 315 3.34 -21.27 12.97
C ILE A 315 2.36 -20.15 13.31
N GLN A 316 2.11 -19.90 14.59
CA GLN A 316 1.18 -18.85 15.03
C GLN A 316 1.60 -17.48 14.47
N TYR A 317 2.89 -17.13 14.61
CA TYR A 317 3.41 -15.84 14.14
C TYR A 317 3.67 -15.81 12.63
N ALA A 318 4.08 -16.92 12.01
CA ALA A 318 4.15 -16.98 10.55
C ALA A 318 2.78 -16.73 9.91
N LYS A 319 1.70 -17.31 10.47
CA LYS A 319 0.31 -17.04 10.06
C LYS A 319 -0.07 -15.59 10.33
N LYS A 320 0.18 -15.09 11.54
CA LYS A 320 -0.20 -13.72 11.95
C LYS A 320 0.48 -12.63 11.11
N PHE A 321 1.71 -12.86 10.69
CA PHE A 321 2.44 -11.95 9.81
C PHE A 321 2.23 -12.24 8.31
N GLY A 322 1.31 -13.14 7.95
CA GLY A 322 0.96 -13.45 6.56
C GLY A 322 2.05 -14.16 5.76
N LYS A 323 3.02 -14.78 6.42
CA LYS A 323 4.10 -15.56 5.76
C LYS A 323 3.60 -16.92 5.25
N ILE A 324 2.57 -17.44 5.90
CA ILE A 324 1.87 -18.67 5.49
C ILE A 324 0.36 -18.43 5.55
N GLN A 325 -0.39 -19.19 4.74
CA GLN A 325 -1.84 -19.28 4.85
C GLN A 325 -2.22 -20.70 5.28
N MET A 326 -3.20 -20.79 6.17
CA MET A 326 -3.63 -22.06 6.74
C MET A 326 -5.14 -22.22 6.60
N LEU A 327 -5.57 -23.45 6.37
CA LEU A 327 -6.96 -23.86 6.45
C LEU A 327 -7.39 -23.98 7.92
N GLU A 328 -8.69 -24.05 8.15
CA GLU A 328 -9.27 -24.16 9.50
C GLU A 328 -8.84 -25.42 10.23
N ASN A 329 -8.60 -26.51 9.51
CA ASN A 329 -8.10 -27.77 10.05
C ASN A 329 -6.62 -27.73 10.50
N GLY A 330 -5.96 -26.57 10.42
CA GLY A 330 -4.57 -26.40 10.87
C GLY A 330 -3.52 -26.91 9.89
N VAL A 331 -3.91 -27.15 8.64
CA VAL A 331 -3.01 -27.52 7.54
C VAL A 331 -2.72 -26.28 6.70
N ARG A 332 -1.54 -26.19 6.09
CA ARG A 332 -1.23 -25.15 5.11
C ARG A 332 -2.26 -25.16 3.97
N ASP A 333 -2.71 -23.99 3.52
CA ASP A 333 -3.55 -23.90 2.33
C ASP A 333 -2.70 -24.21 1.08
N PRO A 334 -2.92 -25.34 0.39
CA PRO A 334 -2.08 -25.73 -0.74
C PRO A 334 -2.30 -24.85 -1.99
N ARG A 335 -3.31 -23.98 -1.97
CA ARG A 335 -3.57 -22.99 -3.02
C ARG A 335 -2.67 -21.76 -2.87
N ALA A 336 -2.12 -21.52 -1.68
CA ALA A 336 -1.27 -20.39 -1.39
C ALA A 336 0.22 -20.72 -1.64
N TYR A 337 0.96 -19.75 -2.16
CA TYR A 337 2.41 -19.85 -2.31
C TYR A 337 3.11 -19.39 -1.04
N VAL A 338 4.05 -20.18 -0.53
CA VAL A 338 4.90 -19.78 0.60
C VAL A 338 6.21 -19.20 0.07
N ASP A 339 6.50 -17.96 0.44
CA ASP A 339 7.82 -17.37 0.18
C ASP A 339 8.86 -17.98 1.14
N ILE A 340 9.56 -19.00 0.63
CA ILE A 340 10.55 -19.76 1.39
C ILE A 340 11.66 -18.86 1.94
N LYS A 341 12.09 -17.84 1.20
CA LYS A 341 13.15 -16.93 1.65
C LYS A 341 12.70 -16.11 2.85
N GLN A 342 11.48 -15.56 2.80
CA GLN A 342 10.93 -14.80 3.91
C GLN A 342 10.63 -15.68 5.14
N LEU A 343 10.15 -16.90 4.92
CA LEU A 343 9.87 -17.85 5.99
C LEU A 343 11.16 -18.36 6.65
N GLY A 344 12.19 -18.67 5.85
CA GLY A 344 13.51 -19.05 6.32
C GLY A 344 14.20 -17.94 7.11
N LYS A 345 14.12 -16.69 6.62
CA LYS A 345 14.60 -15.53 7.39
C LYS A 345 13.92 -15.46 8.76
N PHE A 346 12.60 -15.58 8.80
CA PHE A 346 11.85 -15.55 10.06
C PHE A 346 12.26 -16.67 11.04
N ARG A 347 12.53 -17.89 10.52
CA ARG A 347 13.08 -19.00 11.30
C ARG A 347 14.44 -18.65 11.88
N ASN A 348 15.34 -18.12 11.05
CA ASN A 348 16.70 -17.75 11.46
C ASN A 348 16.70 -16.62 12.49
N ASP A 349 15.79 -15.64 12.38
CA ASP A 349 15.64 -14.56 13.36
C ASP A 349 15.24 -15.09 14.75
N LEU A 350 14.34 -16.08 14.79
CA LEU A 350 13.92 -16.74 16.04
C LEU A 350 15.04 -17.59 16.64
N GLU A 351 15.76 -18.36 15.82
CA GLU A 351 16.91 -19.16 16.26
C GLU A 351 18.02 -18.27 16.81
N ALA A 352 18.41 -17.22 16.07
CA ALA A 352 19.44 -16.27 16.50
C ALA A 352 19.06 -15.59 17.83
N PHE A 353 17.77 -15.31 18.03
CA PHE A 353 17.28 -14.77 19.29
C PHE A 353 17.40 -15.78 20.43
N GLN A 354 17.00 -17.03 20.20
CA GLN A 354 17.12 -18.12 21.19
C GLN A 354 18.58 -18.37 21.57
N SER A 355 19.49 -18.43 20.59
CA SER A 355 20.93 -18.62 20.84
C SER A 355 21.58 -17.46 21.62
N LYS A 356 21.07 -16.23 21.46
CA LYS A 356 21.51 -15.08 22.28
C LYS A 356 20.95 -15.19 23.69
N ALA A 357 19.67 -15.54 23.82
CA ALA A 357 18.98 -15.67 25.10
C ALA A 357 19.54 -16.79 25.98
N SER A 358 19.90 -17.94 25.40
CA SER A 358 20.41 -19.10 26.13
C SER A 358 21.77 -18.88 26.82
N LYS A 359 22.46 -17.79 26.48
CA LYS A 359 23.75 -17.39 27.07
C LYS A 359 23.59 -16.45 28.27
N LEU A 360 22.36 -16.04 28.58
CA LEU A 360 22.07 -15.05 29.63
C LEU A 360 21.54 -15.74 30.89
N ASN A 361 21.87 -15.19 32.05
CA ASN A 361 21.18 -15.57 33.29
C ASN A 361 19.75 -14.97 33.32
N LEU A 362 18.95 -15.35 34.31
CA LEU A 362 17.53 -14.99 34.37
C LEU A 362 17.27 -13.48 34.48
N ASN A 363 18.13 -12.73 35.19
CA ASN A 363 17.99 -11.28 35.33
C ASN A 363 18.39 -10.55 34.05
N ASP A 364 19.49 -10.98 33.42
CA ASP A 364 19.99 -10.45 32.16
C ASP A 364 19.04 -10.78 31.00
N PHE A 365 18.41 -11.95 31.02
CA PHE A 365 17.39 -12.34 30.05
C PHE A 365 16.15 -11.43 30.12
N LYS A 366 15.63 -11.15 31.32
CA LYS A 366 14.50 -10.21 31.50
C LYS A 366 14.86 -8.81 31.01
N ALA A 367 16.07 -8.33 31.33
CA ALA A 367 16.56 -7.04 30.87
C ALA A 367 16.73 -7.00 29.34
N PHE A 368 17.25 -8.08 28.75
CA PHE A 368 17.42 -8.26 27.31
C PHE A 368 16.08 -8.20 26.57
N ILE A 369 15.07 -8.97 27.01
CA ILE A 369 13.72 -8.95 26.43
C ILE A 369 13.11 -7.55 26.49
N LYS A 370 13.22 -6.88 27.65
CA LYS A 370 12.71 -5.51 27.82
C LYS A 370 13.39 -4.53 26.86
N LYS A 371 14.73 -4.56 26.77
CA LYS A 371 15.51 -3.71 25.86
C LYS A 371 15.19 -3.99 24.40
N ALA A 372 15.14 -5.27 24.00
CA ALA A 372 14.80 -5.72 22.66
C ALA A 372 13.41 -5.21 22.23
N LYS A 373 12.41 -5.37 23.10
CA LYS A 373 11.04 -4.90 22.86
C LYS A 373 10.98 -3.39 22.69
N ILE A 374 11.65 -2.63 23.58
CA ILE A 374 11.69 -1.16 23.49
C ILE A 374 12.38 -0.73 22.20
N ALA A 375 13.56 -1.27 21.89
CA ALA A 375 14.32 -0.92 20.70
C ALA A 375 13.53 -1.20 19.41
N LYS A 376 12.89 -2.37 19.31
CA LYS A 376 12.08 -2.70 18.12
C LYS A 376 10.83 -1.84 18.01
N SER A 377 10.15 -1.59 19.14
CA SER A 377 8.96 -0.70 19.16
C SER A 377 9.35 0.72 18.76
N ALA A 378 10.48 1.21 19.28
CA ALA A 378 11.04 2.51 18.90
C ALA A 378 11.37 2.54 17.41
N ASN A 379 12.03 1.52 16.85
CA ASN A 379 12.31 1.48 15.41
C ASN A 379 11.05 1.54 14.54
N ILE A 380 10.00 0.80 14.89
CA ILE A 380 8.73 0.83 14.14
C ILE A 380 8.12 2.23 14.23
N LEU A 381 8.03 2.79 15.44
CA LEU A 381 7.50 4.14 15.65
C LEU A 381 8.35 5.20 14.94
N THR A 382 9.67 5.09 14.98
CA THR A 382 10.60 5.99 14.29
C THR A 382 10.46 5.86 12.79
N ASN A 383 10.35 4.65 12.23
CA ASN A 383 10.14 4.45 10.80
C ASN A 383 8.82 5.09 10.35
N VAL A 384 7.74 4.89 11.11
CA VAL A 384 6.43 5.49 10.84
C VAL A 384 6.51 7.00 10.98
N ALA A 385 7.07 7.52 12.07
CA ALA A 385 7.20 8.96 12.31
C ALA A 385 8.05 9.64 11.24
N LEU A 386 9.20 9.05 10.86
CA LEU A 386 10.05 9.56 9.79
C LEU A 386 9.34 9.51 8.45
N SER A 387 8.70 8.40 8.10
CA SER A 387 7.96 8.28 6.84
C SER A 387 6.82 9.28 6.77
N SER A 388 6.02 9.39 7.84
CA SER A 388 4.96 10.41 7.98
C SER A 388 5.52 11.82 7.89
N ALA A 389 6.60 12.14 8.58
CA ALA A 389 7.19 13.48 8.55
C ALA A 389 7.72 13.82 7.15
N LEU A 390 8.34 12.86 6.47
CA LEU A 390 8.83 13.04 5.11
C LEU A 390 7.67 13.27 4.12
N LEU A 391 6.62 12.46 4.18
CA LEU A 391 5.48 12.53 3.26
C LEU A 391 4.49 13.67 3.58
N ALA A 392 4.23 13.93 4.86
CA ALA A 392 3.22 14.89 5.31
C ALA A 392 3.75 16.31 5.44
N TYR A 393 5.05 16.48 5.71
CA TYR A 393 5.65 17.78 6.00
C TYR A 393 6.80 18.14 5.05
N ALA A 394 7.85 17.31 4.98
CA ALA A 394 9.06 17.65 4.23
C ALA A 394 8.78 17.75 2.71
N LEU A 395 8.09 16.76 2.14
CA LEU A 395 7.75 16.75 0.73
C LEU A 395 6.83 17.92 0.35
N PRO A 396 5.72 18.22 1.07
CA PRO A 396 4.92 19.41 0.79
C PRO A 396 5.71 20.72 0.90
N LYS A 397 6.60 20.86 1.88
CA LYS A 397 7.45 22.06 1.99
C LYS A 397 8.44 22.18 0.83
N ALA A 398 9.06 21.08 0.43
CA ALA A 398 9.93 21.06 -0.74
C ALA A 398 9.15 21.38 -2.02
N GLN A 399 7.93 20.85 -2.16
CA GLN A 399 7.02 21.17 -3.25
C GLN A 399 6.69 22.67 -3.27
N PHE A 400 6.36 23.28 -2.13
CA PHE A 400 6.06 24.71 -2.06
C PHE A 400 7.27 25.58 -2.42
N ALA A 401 8.47 25.20 -1.98
CA ALA A 401 9.69 25.88 -2.37
C ALA A 401 9.95 25.76 -3.87
N PHE A 402 9.78 24.57 -4.44
CA PHE A 402 9.89 24.33 -5.87
C PHE A 402 8.85 25.14 -6.66
N ARG A 403 7.60 25.16 -6.21
CA ARG A 403 6.53 25.98 -6.77
C ARG A 403 6.93 27.45 -6.84
N LYS A 404 7.33 28.03 -5.70
CA LYS A 404 7.76 29.42 -5.63
C LYS A 404 8.93 29.71 -6.57
N PHE A 405 9.85 28.76 -6.71
CA PHE A 405 10.96 28.86 -7.66
C PHE A 405 10.49 28.89 -9.13
N ILE A 406 9.50 28.07 -9.52
CA ILE A 406 9.03 28.00 -10.92
C ILE A 406 7.94 29.02 -11.27
N THR A 407 7.15 29.50 -10.30
CA THR A 407 6.02 30.41 -10.53
C THR A 407 6.22 31.82 -9.98
N GLY A 408 7.16 32.00 -9.04
CA GLY A 408 7.29 33.24 -8.27
C GLY A 408 6.19 33.46 -7.21
N SER A 409 5.27 32.51 -7.02
CA SER A 409 4.08 32.64 -6.16
C SER A 409 3.90 31.43 -5.24
N ASP A 410 3.39 31.67 -4.05
CA ASP A 410 2.99 30.64 -3.07
C ASP A 410 1.63 29.99 -3.44
N LEU A 411 0.83 30.60 -4.32
CA LEU A 411 -0.49 30.11 -4.74
C LEU A 411 -0.44 28.82 -5.54
N GLU A 412 -1.44 27.96 -5.34
CA GLU A 412 -1.64 26.74 -6.12
C GLU A 412 -1.71 27.11 -7.62
N PRO A 413 -0.80 26.63 -8.48
CA PRO A 413 -0.67 27.17 -9.84
C PRO A 413 -1.93 27.01 -10.70
N GLY A 414 -2.73 25.98 -10.43
CA GLY A 414 -4.00 25.76 -11.12
C GLY A 414 -5.14 26.69 -10.70
N LEU A 415 -5.02 27.33 -9.53
CA LEU A 415 -6.02 28.26 -8.98
C LEU A 415 -5.55 29.72 -8.99
N ALA A 416 -4.24 29.97 -9.06
CA ALA A 416 -3.66 31.31 -9.09
C ALA A 416 -4.32 32.28 -10.10
N PRO A 417 -4.72 31.86 -11.32
CA PRO A 417 -5.42 32.76 -12.25
C PRO A 417 -6.77 33.28 -11.76
N ALA A 418 -7.37 32.67 -10.73
CA ALA A 418 -8.65 33.08 -10.16
C ALA A 418 -8.51 34.02 -8.96
N GLU A 419 -7.29 34.35 -8.50
CA GLU A 419 -7.05 35.10 -7.27
C GLU A 419 -7.90 36.38 -7.17
N LYS A 420 -7.85 37.24 -8.19
CA LYS A 420 -8.55 38.53 -8.22
C LYS A 420 -10.06 38.40 -7.98
N ILE A 421 -10.64 37.34 -8.50
CA ILE A 421 -12.08 37.06 -8.47
C ILE A 421 -12.52 36.49 -7.12
N VAL A 422 -11.67 35.67 -6.50
CA VAL A 422 -12.03 34.98 -5.25
C VAL A 422 -11.84 35.91 -4.05
N ASP A 423 -10.87 36.81 -4.11
CA ASP A 423 -10.61 37.77 -3.03
C ASP A 423 -11.28 39.15 -3.24
N ASN A 424 -12.06 39.33 -4.31
CA ASN A 424 -12.62 40.62 -4.73
C ASN A 424 -11.54 41.73 -4.80
N LYS A 425 -10.30 41.39 -5.20
CA LYS A 425 -9.22 42.39 -5.35
C LYS A 425 -9.44 43.11 -6.68
N ALA A 426 -9.59 44.44 -6.62
CA ALA A 426 -9.89 45.33 -7.74
C ALA A 426 -8.87 45.24 -8.89
#